data_AF-A0A3N5U8F4-F1
#
_entry.id   AF-A0A3N5U8F4-F1
#
_cell.length_a   1.000
_cell.length_b   1.000
_cell.length_c   1.000
_cell.angle_alpha   90.00
_cell.angle_beta   90.00
_cell.angle_gamma   90.00
#
_symmetry.space_group_name_H-M   'P 1'
#
loop_
_entity.id
_entity.type
_entity.pdbx_description
1 polymer ?
#
loop_
_entity_poly.entity_id
_entity_poly.type
_entity_poly.pdbx_seq_one_letter_code
_entity_poly.pdbx_strand_id
1 'polypeptide(L)'
;LVVFVLLPPLVLIFLVLGTIFIGVATPTEGGAMGAMGALIMAVSRRKLGFTLLRQALDSTSKLTCFVIFILIGATVFSFTFNAADGHIWVERLFDKLPGGQLGFLIAVNVLVFFLGCFIDFFEIAFIVIPLLIPVADKMGIDLVWFGVVIAMNLQASFLSPPFGFALFYLRSVAARFDYNDRVTNKRIQAVTTAQIYKGSILFIALQVIMLVIVISFPAIVTNSIDKAPSVNLETMKIEAETGDYGKRDDEDPMKMLVPQSSEEQSAQQATGGTKEEDPMEAVRRAIEQDAKKK
;
A
#
# COMPACT_ATOMS: atom_id res chain seq x y z
N LEU A 1 -33.15 -11.96 9.65
CA LEU A 1 -33.11 -12.05 8.16
C LEU A 1 -32.03 -11.16 7.55
N VAL A 2 -31.91 -9.88 7.97
CA VAL A 2 -30.86 -8.97 7.46
C VAL A 2 -29.44 -9.38 7.88
N VAL A 3 -29.26 -9.87 9.12
CA VAL A 3 -27.95 -10.29 9.66
C VAL A 3 -27.28 -11.38 8.80
N PHE A 4 -28.03 -12.40 8.36
CA PHE A 4 -27.50 -13.47 7.52
C PHE A 4 -27.09 -13.01 6.10
N VAL A 5 -27.65 -11.90 5.62
CA VAL A 5 -27.29 -11.33 4.31
C VAL A 5 -26.04 -10.46 4.43
N LEU A 6 -25.85 -9.77 5.57
CA LEU A 6 -24.70 -8.93 5.84
C LEU A 6 -23.47 -9.69 6.33
N LEU A 7 -23.65 -10.87 6.93
CA LEU A 7 -22.55 -11.67 7.47
C LEU A 7 -21.43 -11.93 6.45
N PRO A 8 -21.71 -12.34 5.20
CA PRO A 8 -20.62 -12.69 4.27
C PRO A 8 -19.78 -11.49 3.80
N PRO A 9 -20.36 -10.33 3.42
CA PRO A 9 -19.58 -9.11 3.20
C PRO A 9 -18.80 -8.65 4.43
N LEU A 10 -19.38 -8.77 5.62
CA LEU A 10 -18.71 -8.38 6.87
C LEU A 10 -17.49 -9.27 7.15
N VAL A 11 -17.62 -10.58 6.95
CA VAL A 11 -16.50 -11.53 7.05
C VAL A 11 -15.40 -11.19 6.06
N LEU A 12 -15.72 -10.81 4.82
CA LEU A 12 -14.70 -10.33 3.88
C LEU A 12 -13.98 -9.08 4.37
N ILE A 13 -14.72 -8.10 4.90
CA ILE A 13 -14.13 -6.87 5.41
C ILE A 13 -13.15 -7.19 6.54
N PHE A 14 -13.54 -8.03 7.49
CA PHE A 14 -12.67 -8.46 8.59
C PHE A 14 -11.49 -9.32 8.11
N LEU A 15 -11.69 -10.16 7.10
CA LEU A 15 -10.63 -10.97 6.53
C LEU A 15 -9.57 -10.07 5.87
N VAL A 16 -9.97 -9.08 5.08
CA VAL A 16 -9.04 -8.17 4.39
C VAL A 16 -8.41 -7.18 5.37
N LEU A 17 -9.21 -6.43 6.12
CA LEU A 17 -8.67 -5.43 7.05
C LEU A 17 -7.91 -6.09 8.20
N GLY A 18 -8.41 -7.21 8.73
CA GLY A 18 -7.76 -7.92 9.83
C GLY A 18 -6.39 -8.48 9.43
N THR A 19 -6.25 -9.05 8.24
CA THR A 19 -4.95 -9.56 7.76
C THR A 19 -3.95 -8.44 7.49
N ILE A 20 -4.41 -7.26 7.05
CA ILE A 20 -3.57 -6.06 6.89
C ILE A 20 -3.12 -5.55 8.27
N PHE A 21 -4.02 -5.42 9.24
CA PHE A 21 -3.67 -4.91 10.58
C PHE A 21 -2.75 -5.84 11.37
N ILE A 22 -2.90 -7.16 11.22
CA ILE A 22 -2.03 -8.16 11.86
C ILE A 22 -0.68 -8.27 11.11
N GLY A 23 -0.55 -7.65 9.94
CA GLY A 23 0.67 -7.66 9.13
C GLY A 23 0.92 -8.99 8.40
N VAL A 24 -0.10 -9.85 8.32
CA VAL A 24 -0.01 -11.15 7.60
C VAL A 24 -0.04 -10.93 6.09
N ALA A 25 -0.81 -9.94 5.63
CA ALA A 25 -0.94 -9.62 4.23
C ALA A 25 -0.69 -8.14 3.97
N THR A 26 0.08 -7.87 2.94
CA THR A 26 0.25 -6.51 2.39
C THR A 26 -1.05 -6.02 1.74
N PRO A 27 -1.23 -4.70 1.51
CA PRO A 27 -2.46 -4.18 0.91
C PRO A 27 -2.82 -4.82 -0.45
N THR A 28 -1.81 -5.21 -1.25
CA THR A 28 -1.99 -5.93 -2.51
C THR A 28 -2.48 -7.36 -2.30
N GLU A 29 -1.91 -8.08 -1.33
CA GLU A 29 -2.35 -9.43 -0.94
C GLU A 29 -3.76 -9.40 -0.29
N GLY A 30 -4.05 -8.38 0.51
CA GLY A 30 -5.38 -8.12 1.07
C GLY A 30 -6.44 -7.94 -0.03
N GLY A 31 -6.10 -7.18 -1.09
CA GLY A 31 -6.96 -7.05 -2.27
C GLY A 31 -7.22 -8.40 -2.97
N ALA A 32 -6.18 -9.21 -3.16
CA ALA A 32 -6.29 -10.54 -3.75
C ALA A 32 -7.18 -11.47 -2.92
N MET A 33 -7.03 -11.46 -1.59
CA MET A 33 -7.89 -12.21 -0.67
C MET A 33 -9.35 -11.74 -0.72
N GLY A 34 -9.58 -10.44 -0.82
CA GLY A 34 -10.94 -9.88 -1.01
C GLY A 34 -11.59 -10.38 -2.30
N ALA A 35 -10.85 -10.37 -3.42
CA ALA A 35 -11.32 -10.88 -4.70
C ALA A 35 -11.59 -12.40 -4.68
N MET A 36 -10.68 -13.17 -4.08
CA MET A 36 -10.85 -14.61 -3.90
C MET A 36 -12.06 -14.93 -3.03
N GLY A 37 -12.22 -14.20 -1.92
CA GLY A 37 -13.38 -14.35 -1.05
C GLY A 37 -14.71 -13.99 -1.72
N ALA A 38 -14.73 -12.93 -2.55
CA ALA A 38 -15.90 -12.58 -3.35
C ALA A 38 -16.23 -13.68 -4.39
N LEU A 39 -15.21 -14.26 -5.02
CA LEU A 39 -15.37 -15.37 -5.96
C LEU A 39 -15.93 -16.62 -5.28
N ILE A 40 -15.38 -17.01 -4.12
CA ILE A 40 -15.88 -18.16 -3.33
C ILE A 40 -17.35 -17.96 -2.97
N MET A 41 -17.74 -16.75 -2.55
CA MET A 41 -19.15 -16.46 -2.25
C MET A 41 -20.05 -16.53 -3.48
N ALA A 42 -19.60 -16.05 -4.64
CA ALA A 42 -20.35 -16.11 -5.89
C ALA A 42 -20.57 -17.57 -6.34
N VAL A 43 -19.56 -18.42 -6.19
CA VAL A 43 -19.63 -19.87 -6.46
C VAL A 43 -20.55 -20.58 -5.47
N SER A 44 -20.38 -20.33 -4.17
CA SER A 44 -21.22 -20.92 -3.11
C SER A 44 -22.70 -20.62 -3.29
N ARG A 45 -23.03 -19.40 -3.75
CA ARG A 45 -24.42 -19.00 -4.05
C ARG A 45 -24.92 -19.44 -5.43
N ARG A 46 -24.11 -20.20 -6.19
CA ARG A 46 -24.40 -20.65 -7.57
C ARG A 46 -24.83 -19.51 -8.50
N LYS A 47 -24.26 -18.33 -8.29
CA LYS A 47 -24.55 -17.11 -9.07
C LYS A 47 -23.44 -16.75 -10.04
N LEU A 48 -22.32 -17.48 -10.01
CA LEU A 48 -21.22 -17.28 -10.94
C LEU A 48 -21.57 -17.88 -12.31
N GLY A 49 -21.63 -17.02 -13.33
CA GLY A 49 -21.73 -17.43 -14.73
C GLY A 49 -20.51 -16.95 -15.53
N PHE A 50 -20.18 -17.63 -16.63
CA PHE A 50 -19.04 -17.27 -17.47
C PHE A 50 -19.12 -15.84 -18.02
N THR A 51 -20.33 -15.39 -18.39
CA THR A 51 -20.60 -14.02 -18.83
C THR A 51 -20.31 -12.99 -17.73
N LEU A 52 -20.75 -13.26 -16.49
CA LEU A 52 -20.52 -12.39 -15.34
C LEU A 52 -19.03 -12.31 -15.00
N LEU A 53 -18.32 -13.44 -15.03
CA LEU A 53 -16.89 -13.48 -14.81
C LEU A 53 -16.13 -12.68 -15.87
N ARG A 54 -16.45 -12.86 -17.16
CA ARG A 54 -15.84 -12.10 -18.25
C ARG A 54 -16.12 -10.60 -18.13
N GLN A 55 -17.35 -10.22 -17.77
CA GLN A 55 -17.70 -8.81 -17.56
C GLN A 55 -16.93 -8.19 -16.39
N ALA A 56 -16.79 -8.93 -15.28
CA ALA A 56 -16.02 -8.48 -14.13
C ALA A 56 -14.54 -8.29 -14.50
N LEU A 57 -13.93 -9.28 -15.18
CA LEU A 57 -12.54 -9.21 -15.64
C LEU A 57 -12.31 -8.06 -16.62
N ASP A 58 -13.20 -7.86 -17.60
CA ASP A 58 -13.09 -6.76 -18.57
C ASP A 58 -13.18 -5.38 -17.90
N SER A 59 -14.09 -5.23 -16.93
CA SER A 59 -14.22 -3.99 -16.15
C SER A 59 -12.99 -3.70 -15.30
N THR A 60 -12.47 -4.72 -14.61
CA THR A 60 -11.25 -4.61 -13.80
C THR A 60 -10.04 -4.29 -14.68
N SER A 61 -9.86 -4.99 -15.80
CA SER A 61 -8.73 -4.75 -16.71
C SER A 61 -8.75 -3.34 -17.30
N LYS A 62 -9.92 -2.83 -17.70
CA LYS A 62 -10.04 -1.44 -18.19
C LYS A 62 -9.63 -0.41 -17.15
N LEU A 63 -10.08 -0.58 -15.90
CA LEU A 63 -9.70 0.30 -14.80
C LEU A 63 -8.18 0.23 -14.56
N THR A 64 -7.61 -0.98 -14.51
CA THR A 64 -6.17 -1.18 -14.33
C THR A 64 -5.35 -0.57 -15.47
N CYS A 65 -5.77 -0.74 -16.73
CA CYS A 65 -5.10 -0.13 -17.88
C CYS A 65 -5.11 1.40 -17.80
N PHE A 66 -6.23 2.00 -17.39
CA PHE A 66 -6.32 3.45 -17.18
C PHE A 66 -5.34 3.92 -16.10
N VAL A 67 -5.30 3.25 -14.95
CA VAL A 67 -4.39 3.58 -13.85
C VAL A 67 -2.92 3.42 -14.27
N ILE A 68 -2.56 2.31 -14.95
CA ILE A 68 -1.19 2.08 -15.43
C ILE A 68 -0.77 3.14 -16.46
N PHE A 69 -1.67 3.54 -17.36
CA PHE A 69 -1.34 4.57 -18.34
C PHE A 69 -1.03 5.92 -17.67
N ILE A 70 -1.79 6.27 -16.64
CA ILE A 70 -1.52 7.49 -15.86
C ILE A 70 -0.23 7.36 -15.06
N LEU A 71 0.06 6.18 -14.50
CA LEU A 71 1.32 5.90 -13.82
C LEU A 71 2.54 6.14 -14.71
N ILE A 72 2.47 5.69 -15.97
CA ILE A 72 3.55 5.91 -16.95
C ILE A 72 3.71 7.42 -17.18
N GLY A 73 2.61 8.14 -17.45
CA GLY A 73 2.64 9.59 -17.65
C GLY A 73 3.16 10.36 -16.44
N ALA A 74 2.74 9.96 -15.22
CA ALA A 74 3.17 10.53 -13.95
C ALA A 74 4.66 10.31 -13.71
N THR A 75 5.19 9.13 -14.06
CA THR A 75 6.61 8.82 -13.90
C THR A 75 7.46 9.67 -14.85
N VAL A 76 7.06 9.80 -16.12
CA VAL A 76 7.74 10.66 -17.09
C VAL A 76 7.67 12.13 -16.65
N PHE A 77 6.49 12.61 -16.24
CA PHE A 77 6.31 13.96 -15.71
C PHE A 77 7.18 14.21 -14.48
N SER A 78 7.12 13.33 -13.48
CA SER A 78 7.90 13.47 -12.24
C SER A 78 9.40 13.47 -12.53
N PHE A 79 9.88 12.60 -13.42
CA PHE A 79 11.28 12.57 -13.83
C PHE A 79 11.69 13.89 -14.52
N THR A 80 10.94 14.33 -15.53
CA THR A 80 11.25 15.59 -16.25
C THR A 80 11.10 16.81 -15.36
N PHE A 81 10.11 16.83 -14.47
CA PHE A 81 9.88 17.91 -13.52
C PHE A 81 11.04 18.02 -12.52
N ASN A 82 11.51 16.89 -11.99
CA ASN A 82 12.68 16.87 -11.11
C ASN A 82 13.95 17.28 -11.87
N ALA A 83 14.13 16.83 -13.12
CA ALA A 83 15.26 17.23 -13.96
C ALA A 83 15.26 18.74 -14.31
N ALA A 84 14.09 19.38 -14.31
CA ALA A 84 13.92 20.81 -14.55
C ALA A 84 13.93 21.65 -13.26
N ASP A 85 14.42 21.11 -12.15
CA ASP A 85 14.43 21.76 -10.83
C ASP A 85 13.03 22.19 -10.34
N GLY A 86 12.00 21.46 -10.75
CA GLY A 86 10.61 21.78 -10.43
C GLY A 86 10.35 21.83 -8.92
N HIS A 87 11.02 20.99 -8.14
CA HIS A 87 10.94 21.01 -6.67
C HIS A 87 11.38 22.36 -6.07
N ILE A 88 12.39 23.02 -6.65
CA ILE A 88 12.85 24.37 -6.24
C ILE A 88 11.82 25.43 -6.65
N TRP A 89 11.20 25.27 -7.82
CA TRP A 89 10.15 26.20 -8.26
C TRP A 89 8.95 26.18 -7.30
N VAL A 90 8.54 24.98 -6.87
CA VAL A 90 7.45 24.78 -5.91
C VAL A 90 7.82 25.36 -4.55
N GLU A 91 9.04 25.11 -4.06
CA GLU A 91 9.58 25.71 -2.83
C GLU A 91 9.44 27.24 -2.85
N ARG A 92 9.92 27.91 -3.92
CA ARG A 92 9.81 29.38 -4.06
C ARG A 92 8.37 29.88 -4.14
N LEU A 93 7.45 29.06 -4.65
CA LEU A 93 6.03 29.42 -4.68
C LEU A 93 5.44 29.40 -3.27
N PHE A 94 5.86 28.44 -2.44
CA PHE A 94 5.41 28.32 -1.06
C PHE A 94 6.15 29.24 -0.08
N ASP A 95 7.40 29.62 -0.34
CA ASP A 95 8.12 30.65 0.44
C ASP A 95 7.41 32.02 0.41
N LYS A 96 6.65 32.29 -0.65
CA LYS A 96 5.84 33.50 -0.80
C LYS A 96 4.51 33.44 -0.04
N LEU A 97 4.11 32.27 0.45
CA LEU A 97 2.87 32.12 1.21
C LEU A 97 3.12 32.50 2.69
N PRO A 98 2.34 33.43 3.24
CA PRO A 98 2.43 33.77 4.65
C PRO A 98 1.94 32.59 5.51
N GLY A 99 2.64 32.31 6.62
CA GLY A 99 2.19 31.33 7.62
C GLY A 99 3.09 30.12 7.85
N GLY A 100 4.28 30.07 7.24
CA GLY A 100 5.28 29.01 7.49
C GLY A 100 4.70 27.60 7.28
N GLN A 101 5.04 26.67 8.18
CA GLN A 101 4.60 25.27 8.13
C GLN A 101 3.08 25.11 8.08
N LEU A 102 2.35 25.89 8.86
CA LEU A 102 0.89 25.80 8.95
C LEU A 102 0.20 26.40 7.71
N GLY A 103 0.73 27.51 7.19
CA GLY A 103 0.26 28.11 5.94
C GLY A 103 0.43 27.17 4.75
N PHE A 104 1.60 26.51 4.65
CA PHE A 104 1.85 25.45 3.67
C PHE A 104 0.83 24.31 3.78
N LEU A 105 0.62 23.77 4.98
CA LEU A 105 -0.31 22.66 5.19
C LEU A 105 -1.75 23.00 4.80
N ILE A 106 -2.22 24.20 5.14
CA ILE A 106 -3.57 24.64 4.76
C ILE A 106 -3.66 24.81 3.23
N ALA A 107 -2.67 25.47 2.61
CA ALA A 107 -2.65 25.67 1.16
C ALA A 107 -2.65 24.33 0.40
N VAL A 108 -1.81 23.39 0.83
CA VAL A 108 -1.74 22.05 0.27
C VAL A 108 -3.05 21.27 0.49
N ASN A 109 -3.64 21.34 1.69
CA ASN A 109 -4.92 20.66 1.96
C ASN A 109 -6.04 21.20 1.06
N VAL A 110 -6.09 22.51 0.86
CA VAL A 110 -7.08 23.13 -0.04
C VAL A 110 -6.81 22.71 -1.48
N LEU A 111 -5.55 22.80 -1.93
CA LEU A 111 -5.15 22.38 -3.28
C LEU A 111 -5.53 20.92 -3.54
N VAL A 112 -5.13 20.00 -2.66
CA VAL A 112 -5.40 18.57 -2.78
C VAL A 112 -6.89 18.26 -2.66
N PHE A 113 -7.64 18.97 -1.83
CA PHE A 113 -9.09 18.80 -1.73
C PHE A 113 -9.78 19.13 -3.06
N PHE A 114 -9.40 20.24 -3.70
CA PHE A 114 -9.94 20.63 -4.99
C PHE A 114 -9.49 19.70 -6.11
N LEU A 115 -8.20 19.36 -6.17
CA LEU A 115 -7.68 18.40 -7.15
C LEU A 115 -8.34 17.02 -6.98
N GLY A 116 -8.51 16.55 -5.74
CA GLY A 116 -9.14 15.28 -5.39
C GLY A 116 -10.64 15.24 -5.62
N CYS A 117 -11.28 16.35 -6.00
CA CYS A 117 -12.63 16.32 -6.53
C CYS A 117 -12.65 15.89 -8.02
N PHE A 118 -11.58 16.08 -8.77
CA PHE A 118 -11.53 15.78 -10.22
C PHE A 118 -10.62 14.60 -10.56
N ILE A 119 -9.61 14.39 -9.74
CA ILE A 119 -8.53 13.43 -9.95
C ILE A 119 -8.68 12.31 -8.91
N ASP A 120 -8.53 11.07 -9.34
CA ASP A 120 -8.61 9.89 -8.47
C ASP A 120 -7.36 9.78 -7.56
N PHE A 121 -7.46 9.00 -6.48
CA PHE A 121 -6.47 8.98 -5.41
C PHE A 121 -5.11 8.49 -5.89
N PHE A 122 -5.09 7.54 -6.83
CA PHE A 122 -3.85 6.99 -7.37
C PHE A 122 -3.04 8.09 -8.07
N GLU A 123 -3.69 8.89 -8.89
CA GLU A 123 -3.09 9.96 -9.66
C GLU A 123 -2.54 11.06 -8.76
N ILE A 124 -3.24 11.43 -7.70
CA ILE A 124 -2.71 12.36 -6.70
C ILE A 124 -1.51 11.76 -5.98
N ALA A 125 -1.59 10.49 -5.59
CA ALA A 125 -0.51 9.80 -4.91
C ALA A 125 0.77 9.68 -5.77
N PHE A 126 0.63 9.54 -7.09
CA PHE A 126 1.76 9.37 -8.00
C PHE A 126 2.27 10.66 -8.65
N ILE A 127 1.44 11.72 -8.74
CA ILE A 127 1.84 12.99 -9.36
C ILE A 127 2.08 14.07 -8.31
N VAL A 128 1.10 14.30 -7.44
CA VAL A 128 1.07 15.47 -6.56
C VAL A 128 1.90 15.22 -5.30
N ILE A 129 1.77 14.05 -4.67
CA ILE A 129 2.49 13.74 -3.43
C ILE A 129 4.01 13.78 -3.61
N PRO A 130 4.63 13.17 -4.66
CA PRO A 130 6.07 13.22 -4.85
C PRO A 130 6.61 14.63 -5.08
N LEU A 131 5.78 15.54 -5.60
CA LEU A 131 6.10 16.95 -5.78
C LEU A 131 6.07 17.71 -4.46
N LEU A 132 5.19 17.33 -3.53
CA LEU A 132 5.02 17.97 -2.23
C LEU A 132 5.99 17.45 -1.15
N ILE A 133 6.39 16.18 -1.21
CA ILE A 133 7.28 15.54 -0.22
C ILE A 133 8.59 16.32 -0.01
N PRO A 134 9.37 16.69 -1.06
CA PRO A 134 10.64 17.38 -0.87
C PRO A 134 10.49 18.74 -0.18
N VAL A 135 9.36 19.42 -0.45
CA VAL A 135 9.04 20.72 0.15
C VAL A 135 8.65 20.53 1.62
N ALA A 136 7.82 19.53 1.92
CA ALA A 136 7.41 19.21 3.28
C ALA A 136 8.60 18.81 4.17
N ASP A 137 9.51 17.98 3.65
CA ASP A 137 10.71 17.52 4.37
C ASP A 137 11.65 18.68 4.71
N LYS A 138 11.91 19.57 3.75
CA LYS A 138 12.71 20.79 3.99
C LYS A 138 12.11 21.73 5.03
N MET A 139 10.78 21.80 5.12
CA MET A 139 10.08 22.57 6.14
C MET A 139 10.07 21.90 7.52
N GLY A 140 10.67 20.71 7.65
CA GLY A 140 10.71 19.94 8.90
C GLY A 140 9.37 19.29 9.24
N ILE A 141 8.49 19.09 8.26
CA ILE A 141 7.22 18.40 8.45
C ILE A 141 7.48 16.90 8.48
N ASP A 142 6.99 16.22 9.52
CA ASP A 142 7.00 14.76 9.56
C ASP A 142 6.20 14.19 8.38
N LEU A 143 6.87 13.40 7.54
CA LEU A 143 6.30 12.88 6.29
C LEU A 143 5.16 11.90 6.53
N VAL A 144 5.15 11.19 7.66
CA VAL A 144 4.08 10.25 8.01
C VAL A 144 2.83 11.04 8.41
N TRP A 145 2.97 12.02 9.29
CA TRP A 145 1.89 12.92 9.64
C TRP A 145 1.34 13.67 8.41
N PHE A 146 2.23 14.17 7.55
CA PHE A 146 1.83 14.79 6.28
C PHE A 146 1.02 13.82 5.42
N GLY A 147 1.50 12.59 5.24
CA GLY A 147 0.80 11.54 4.51
C GLY A 147 -0.59 11.24 5.08
N VAL A 148 -0.72 11.17 6.41
CA VAL A 148 -2.02 10.95 7.08
C VAL A 148 -2.98 12.11 6.86
N VAL A 149 -2.50 13.36 6.98
CA VAL A 149 -3.31 14.56 6.71
C VAL A 149 -3.82 14.56 5.27
N ILE A 150 -2.95 14.29 4.30
CA ILE A 150 -3.31 14.19 2.88
C ILE A 150 -4.29 13.05 2.63
N ALA A 151 -4.08 11.88 3.22
CA ALA A 151 -4.97 10.73 3.09
C ALA A 151 -6.38 11.02 3.64
N MET A 152 -6.47 11.66 4.81
CA MET A 152 -7.74 12.08 5.39
C MET A 152 -8.45 13.15 4.56
N ASN A 153 -7.69 14.07 3.96
CA ASN A 153 -8.21 15.09 3.05
C ASN A 153 -8.79 14.47 1.77
N LEU A 154 -8.08 13.50 1.17
CA LEU A 154 -8.54 12.77 -0.01
C LEU A 154 -9.80 11.96 0.28
N GLN A 155 -9.93 11.36 1.47
CA GLN A 155 -11.19 10.72 1.86
C GLN A 155 -12.35 11.72 1.88
N ALA A 156 -12.13 12.96 2.33
CA ALA A 156 -13.16 14.00 2.32
C ALA A 156 -13.57 14.41 0.90
N SER A 157 -12.61 14.48 -0.03
CA SER A 157 -12.90 14.82 -1.44
C SER A 157 -13.75 13.74 -2.11
N PHE A 158 -13.53 12.46 -1.78
CA PHE A 158 -14.31 11.31 -2.28
C PHE A 158 -15.79 11.32 -1.86
N LEU A 159 -16.12 12.02 -0.76
CA LEU A 159 -17.50 12.20 -0.29
C LEU A 159 -18.12 13.52 -0.74
N SER A 160 -17.34 14.46 -1.30
CA SER A 160 -17.81 15.82 -1.60
C SER A 160 -18.61 15.88 -2.92
N PRO A 161 -19.81 16.50 -2.94
CA PRO A 161 -20.58 16.72 -4.18
C PRO A 161 -19.88 17.79 -5.03
N PRO A 162 -19.14 17.39 -6.08
CA PRO A 162 -19.67 17.28 -7.45
C PRO A 162 -19.35 15.96 -8.16
N PHE A 163 -18.41 15.18 -7.61
CA PHE A 163 -17.88 13.93 -8.21
C PHE A 163 -17.84 12.76 -7.23
N GLY A 164 -18.29 12.93 -5.97
CA GLY A 164 -18.19 11.95 -4.90
C GLY A 164 -18.62 10.52 -5.27
N PHE A 165 -17.64 9.72 -5.69
CA PHE A 165 -17.84 8.37 -6.21
C PHE A 165 -18.59 7.48 -5.21
N ALA A 166 -18.30 7.65 -3.92
CA ALA A 166 -19.01 6.96 -2.83
C ALA A 166 -20.51 7.26 -2.82
N LEU A 167 -20.91 8.51 -3.11
CA LEU A 167 -22.31 8.90 -3.17
C LEU A 167 -23.01 8.32 -4.40
N PHE A 168 -22.32 8.20 -5.52
CA PHE A 168 -22.83 7.54 -6.72
C PHE A 168 -22.94 6.02 -6.55
N TYR A 169 -22.04 5.39 -5.80
CA TYR A 169 -22.19 3.99 -5.40
C TYR A 169 -23.44 3.79 -4.53
N LEU A 170 -23.66 4.65 -3.52
CA LEU A 170 -24.90 4.62 -2.73
C LEU A 170 -26.14 4.86 -3.61
N ARG A 171 -26.05 5.78 -4.57
CA ARG A 171 -27.14 6.03 -5.54
C ARG A 171 -27.42 4.80 -6.40
N SER A 172 -26.42 3.99 -6.74
CA SER A 172 -26.57 2.80 -7.58
C SER A 172 -27.40 1.69 -6.91
N VAL A 173 -27.33 1.60 -5.58
CA VAL A 173 -28.08 0.61 -4.77
C VAL A 173 -29.36 1.18 -4.17
N ALA A 174 -29.51 2.50 -4.10
CA ALA A 174 -30.70 3.16 -3.58
C ALA A 174 -31.92 3.00 -4.51
N ALA A 175 -33.09 2.82 -3.89
CA ALA A 175 -34.36 2.65 -4.59
C ALA A 175 -34.63 3.82 -5.56
N ARG A 176 -34.72 3.51 -6.86
CA ARG A 176 -34.98 4.51 -7.91
C ARG A 176 -36.45 4.88 -8.02
N PHE A 177 -37.33 3.95 -7.67
CA PHE A 177 -38.77 4.09 -7.76
C PHE A 177 -39.40 3.58 -6.46
N ASP A 178 -40.60 4.07 -6.17
CA ASP A 178 -41.39 3.54 -5.09
C ASP A 178 -41.67 2.06 -5.35
N TYR A 179 -41.36 1.21 -4.38
CA TYR A 179 -41.64 -0.21 -4.46
C TYR A 179 -42.29 -0.70 -3.18
N ASN A 180 -43.18 -1.68 -3.31
CA ASN A 180 -43.73 -2.37 -2.15
C ASN A 180 -42.74 -3.46 -1.75
N ASP A 181 -42.26 -3.38 -0.52
CA ASP A 181 -41.37 -4.40 0.02
C ASP A 181 -42.10 -5.74 0.08
N ARG A 182 -41.52 -6.76 -0.57
CA ARG A 182 -42.05 -8.12 -0.64
C ARG A 182 -42.20 -8.78 0.72
N VAL A 183 -41.42 -8.34 1.72
CA VAL A 183 -41.44 -8.93 3.07
C VAL A 183 -42.33 -8.14 4.02
N THR A 184 -42.25 -6.80 4.02
CA THR A 184 -42.99 -5.97 4.97
C THR A 184 -44.32 -5.42 4.43
N ASN A 185 -44.63 -5.59 3.14
CA ASN A 185 -45.79 -5.02 2.44
C ASN A 185 -45.93 -3.50 2.57
N LYS A 186 -44.87 -2.80 3.03
CA LYS A 186 -44.84 -1.34 3.14
C LYS A 186 -44.32 -0.74 1.83
N ARG A 187 -44.90 0.39 1.43
CA ARG A 187 -44.42 1.19 0.31
C ARG A 187 -43.16 1.94 0.74
N ILE A 188 -42.02 1.57 0.18
CA ILE A 188 -40.75 2.27 0.38
C ILE A 188 -40.64 3.35 -0.69
N GLN A 189 -40.44 4.60 -0.26
CA GLN A 189 -40.31 5.73 -1.16
C GLN A 189 -38.93 5.74 -1.83
N ALA A 190 -38.88 6.21 -3.07
CA ALA A 190 -37.62 6.43 -3.79
C ALA A 190 -36.72 7.42 -3.05
N VAL A 191 -35.41 7.13 -3.02
CA VAL A 191 -34.42 8.03 -2.43
C VAL A 191 -33.87 8.93 -3.52
N THR A 192 -34.05 10.23 -3.36
CA THR A 192 -33.56 11.24 -4.31
C THR A 192 -32.05 11.45 -4.13
N THR A 193 -31.34 11.81 -5.21
CA THR A 193 -29.90 12.14 -5.14
C THR A 193 -29.64 13.28 -4.15
N ALA A 194 -30.55 14.26 -4.06
CA ALA A 194 -30.45 15.35 -3.09
C ALA A 194 -30.51 14.88 -1.63
N GLN A 195 -31.29 13.84 -1.31
CA GLN A 195 -31.31 13.25 0.03
C GLN A 195 -29.98 12.55 0.37
N ILE A 196 -29.36 11.88 -0.61
CA ILE A 196 -28.03 11.26 -0.44
C ILE A 196 -26.98 12.34 -0.19
N TYR A 197 -27.01 13.44 -0.95
CA TYR A 197 -26.09 14.56 -0.78
C TYR A 197 -26.30 15.28 0.55
N LYS A 198 -27.55 15.46 0.98
CA LYS A 198 -27.84 16.04 2.30
C LYS A 198 -27.30 15.16 3.43
N GLY A 199 -27.36 13.84 3.26
CA GLY A 199 -26.76 12.88 4.20
C GLY A 199 -25.22 12.95 4.24
N SER A 200 -24.57 13.17 3.09
CA SER A 200 -23.11 13.21 3.02
C SER A 200 -22.49 14.44 3.68
N ILE A 201 -23.20 15.58 3.72
CA ILE A 201 -22.72 16.81 4.37
C ILE A 201 -22.31 16.56 5.83
N LEU A 202 -23.06 15.73 6.56
CA LEU A 202 -22.72 15.40 7.95
C LEU A 202 -21.40 14.63 8.05
N PHE A 203 -21.18 13.67 7.14
CA PHE A 203 -19.94 12.90 7.09
C PHE A 203 -18.75 13.77 6.67
N ILE A 204 -18.94 14.66 5.70
CA ILE A 204 -17.90 15.62 5.30
C ILE A 204 -17.55 16.55 6.46
N ALA A 205 -18.55 17.06 7.18
CA ALA A 205 -18.31 17.91 8.35
C ALA A 205 -17.50 17.18 9.42
N LEU A 206 -17.84 15.92 9.73
CA LEU A 206 -17.06 15.09 10.65
C LEU A 206 -15.63 14.86 10.14
N GLN A 207 -15.45 14.59 8.84
CA GLN A 207 -14.12 14.39 8.25
C GLN A 207 -13.26 15.65 8.32
N VAL A 208 -13.84 16.82 8.05
CA VAL A 208 -13.16 18.12 8.18
C VAL A 208 -12.81 18.39 9.64
N ILE A 209 -13.70 18.08 10.60
CA ILE A 209 -13.39 18.19 12.04
C ILE A 209 -12.20 17.29 12.40
N MET A 210 -12.22 16.03 11.97
CA MET A 210 -11.10 15.10 12.23
C MET A 210 -9.80 15.62 11.59
N LEU A 211 -9.86 16.15 10.37
CA LEU A 211 -8.71 16.74 9.69
C LEU A 211 -8.14 17.94 10.48
N VAL A 212 -9.00 18.85 10.95
CA VAL A 212 -8.60 20.01 11.75
C VAL A 212 -7.96 19.57 13.07
N ILE A 213 -8.51 18.54 13.72
CA ILE A 213 -7.94 17.98 14.95
C ILE A 213 -6.54 17.42 14.68
N VAL A 214 -6.36 16.64 13.61
CA VAL A 214 -5.06 16.04 13.26
C VAL A 214 -4.03 17.10 12.85
N ILE A 215 -4.45 18.17 12.18
CA ILE A 215 -3.58 19.31 11.85
C ILE A 215 -3.18 20.07 13.12
N SER A 216 -4.11 20.25 14.07
CA SER A 216 -3.86 20.99 15.32
C SER A 216 -3.03 20.19 16.32
N PHE A 217 -3.14 18.86 16.30
CA PHE A 217 -2.49 17.95 17.24
C PHE A 217 -1.70 16.86 16.49
N PRO A 218 -0.52 17.19 15.92
CA PRO A 218 0.33 16.23 15.20
C PRO A 218 0.75 15.03 16.06
N ALA A 219 0.85 15.23 17.38
CA ALA A 219 1.17 14.22 18.37
C ALA A 219 0.24 12.98 18.33
N ILE A 220 -1.01 13.13 17.86
CA ILE A 220 -1.95 12.00 17.70
C ILE A 220 -1.40 10.95 16.73
N VAL A 221 -0.70 11.41 15.68
CA VAL A 221 -0.12 10.54 14.66
C VAL A 221 1.32 10.18 15.02
N THR A 222 2.13 11.16 15.43
CA THR A 222 3.57 10.95 15.63
C THR A 222 3.92 10.18 16.90
N ASN A 223 3.07 10.19 17.95
CA ASN A 223 3.34 9.43 19.18
C ASN A 223 3.18 7.90 19.00
N SER A 224 2.48 7.44 17.96
CA SER A 224 2.27 6.02 17.69
C SER A 224 3.39 5.41 16.82
N ILE A 225 4.37 6.21 16.42
CA ILE A 225 5.49 5.79 15.58
C ILE A 225 6.69 5.59 16.48
N ASP A 226 7.02 4.33 16.77
CA ASP A 226 8.34 3.99 17.28
C ASP A 226 9.36 4.51 16.27
N LYS A 227 10.16 5.52 16.65
CA LYS A 227 11.29 5.97 15.83
C LYS A 227 12.10 4.74 15.49
N ALA A 228 12.23 4.43 14.20
CA ALA A 228 13.09 3.35 13.72
C ALA A 228 14.45 3.48 14.45
N PRO A 229 15.01 2.38 15.00
CA PRO A 229 16.26 2.47 15.72
C PRO A 229 17.27 3.14 14.80
N SER A 230 17.85 4.26 15.25
CA SER A 230 18.89 4.97 14.53
C SER A 230 20.03 3.98 14.28
N VAL A 231 20.11 3.46 13.06
CA VAL A 231 21.18 2.54 12.68
C VAL A 231 22.48 3.37 12.70
N ASN A 232 23.24 3.21 13.78
CA ASN A 232 24.56 3.79 13.91
C ASN A 232 25.46 3.12 12.88
N LEU A 233 25.82 3.87 11.83
CA LEU A 233 26.71 3.42 10.75
C LEU A 233 28.09 2.97 11.28
N GLU A 234 28.47 3.38 12.48
CA GLU A 234 29.71 2.97 13.16
C GLU A 234 29.71 1.53 13.67
N THR A 235 28.54 0.90 13.85
CA THR A 235 28.41 -0.49 14.35
C THR A 235 28.12 -1.49 13.24
N MET A 236 27.93 -1.04 11.99
CA MET A 236 27.87 -1.93 10.83
C MET A 236 29.27 -2.48 10.53
N LYS A 237 29.57 -3.67 11.03
CA LYS A 237 30.63 -4.49 10.44
C LYS A 237 30.17 -4.90 9.05
N ILE A 238 30.71 -4.26 8.02
CA ILE A 238 30.71 -4.82 6.68
C ILE A 238 31.62 -6.03 6.74
N GLU A 239 31.04 -7.20 6.97
CA GLU A 239 31.70 -8.46 6.71
C GLU A 239 31.71 -8.62 5.19
N ALA A 240 32.74 -8.04 4.58
CA ALA A 240 33.04 -8.34 3.20
C ALA A 240 33.39 -9.82 3.16
N GLU A 241 32.48 -10.66 2.67
CA GLU A 241 32.89 -11.92 2.07
C GLU A 241 33.88 -11.55 0.96
N THR A 242 35.17 -11.62 1.28
CA THR A 242 36.22 -11.73 0.28
C THR A 242 35.99 -13.07 -0.39
N GLY A 243 35.10 -13.08 -1.39
CA GLY A 243 34.98 -14.17 -2.33
C GLY A 243 36.38 -14.43 -2.88
N ASP A 244 36.82 -15.67 -2.75
CA ASP A 244 38.08 -16.19 -3.26
C ASP A 244 38.08 -16.13 -4.80
N TYR A 245 38.24 -14.94 -5.36
CA TYR A 245 38.51 -14.72 -6.79
C TYR A 245 40.01 -14.88 -7.06
N GLY A 246 40.60 -15.95 -6.54
CA GLY A 246 42.05 -16.11 -6.42
C GLY A 246 42.59 -17.50 -6.72
N LYS A 247 41.80 -18.47 -7.18
CA LYS A 247 42.31 -19.75 -7.68
C LYS A 247 41.60 -20.19 -8.97
N ARG A 248 42.25 -19.94 -10.10
CA ARG A 248 42.05 -20.77 -11.29
C ARG A 248 42.79 -22.08 -11.03
N ASP A 249 42.04 -23.14 -10.76
CA ASP A 249 42.56 -24.49 -10.97
C ASP A 249 42.49 -24.77 -12.47
N ASP A 250 43.65 -25.01 -13.07
CA ASP A 250 43.86 -25.27 -14.49
C ASP A 250 43.35 -26.67 -14.89
N GLU A 251 42.04 -26.92 -14.75
CA GLU A 251 41.42 -28.14 -15.28
C GLU A 251 40.75 -27.90 -16.64
N ASP A 252 41.23 -28.69 -17.59
CA ASP A 252 40.99 -28.69 -19.03
C ASP A 252 39.50 -28.53 -19.44
N PRO A 253 39.15 -27.47 -20.21
CA PRO A 253 37.76 -27.16 -20.59
C PRO A 253 37.09 -28.17 -21.52
N MET A 254 37.76 -29.26 -21.92
CA MET A 254 37.19 -30.26 -22.83
C MET A 254 36.31 -31.32 -22.14
N LYS A 255 36.20 -31.34 -20.80
CA LYS A 255 35.32 -32.28 -20.07
C LYS A 255 33.82 -31.93 -20.09
N MET A 256 33.45 -30.72 -20.53
CA MET A 256 32.05 -30.25 -20.51
C MET A 256 31.17 -30.82 -21.64
N LEU A 257 31.73 -31.61 -22.55
CA LEU A 257 31.07 -32.08 -23.79
C LEU A 257 30.59 -33.54 -23.77
N VAL A 258 30.61 -34.23 -22.62
CA VAL A 258 30.05 -35.59 -22.51
C VAL A 258 28.74 -35.55 -21.70
N PRO A 259 27.59 -35.98 -22.24
CA PRO A 259 26.34 -35.98 -21.48
C PRO A 259 26.38 -37.12 -20.44
N GLN A 260 26.31 -36.80 -19.15
CA GLN A 260 26.14 -37.80 -18.10
C GLN A 260 24.66 -38.17 -17.95
N SER A 261 24.41 -39.47 -17.93
CA SER A 261 23.12 -40.14 -17.87
C SER A 261 22.44 -40.05 -16.50
N SER A 262 21.12 -40.13 -16.55
CA SER A 262 20.14 -39.98 -15.48
C SER A 262 20.14 -41.10 -14.43
N GLU A 263 21.05 -41.06 -13.46
CA GLU A 263 21.00 -41.95 -12.28
C GLU A 263 21.36 -41.34 -10.90
N GLU A 264 21.86 -40.09 -10.81
CA GLU A 264 22.36 -39.54 -9.52
C GLU A 264 21.38 -38.64 -8.74
N GLN A 265 20.14 -38.45 -9.21
CA GLN A 265 19.14 -37.63 -8.49
C GLN A 265 18.50 -38.30 -7.25
N SER A 266 18.91 -39.51 -6.89
CA SER A 266 18.19 -40.32 -5.87
C SER A 266 18.85 -40.36 -4.48
N ALA A 267 20.00 -39.73 -4.25
CA ALA A 267 20.83 -40.03 -3.06
C ALA A 267 21.01 -38.91 -2.01
N GLN A 268 20.45 -37.71 -2.17
CA GLN A 268 20.66 -36.61 -1.19
C GLN A 268 19.46 -36.32 -0.28
N GLN A 269 18.53 -37.27 -0.17
CA GLN A 269 17.47 -37.24 0.84
C GLN A 269 17.78 -38.21 1.99
N ALA A 270 18.90 -38.02 2.70
CA ALA A 270 19.15 -38.70 3.97
C ALA A 270 20.27 -38.03 4.79
N THR A 271 20.00 -37.82 6.09
CA THR A 271 20.89 -37.41 7.20
C THR A 271 21.26 -35.92 7.22
N GLY A 272 21.07 -35.15 8.30
CA GLY A 272 21.05 -35.46 9.73
C GLY A 272 22.23 -34.73 10.39
N GLY A 273 21.94 -33.73 11.21
CA GLY A 273 22.88 -32.69 11.69
C GLY A 273 24.28 -33.08 12.14
N THR A 274 25.22 -32.18 11.89
CA THR A 274 26.41 -31.94 12.72
C THR A 274 26.86 -30.49 12.52
N LYS A 275 27.13 -29.78 13.62
CA LYS A 275 27.74 -28.45 13.64
C LYS A 275 29.15 -28.57 13.03
N GLU A 276 29.46 -27.76 12.03
CA GLU A 276 30.84 -27.56 11.57
C GLU A 276 31.62 -26.85 12.70
N GLU A 277 32.58 -27.55 13.29
CA GLU A 277 33.58 -26.96 14.19
C GLU A 277 34.63 -26.21 13.34
N ASP A 278 34.92 -24.97 13.74
CA ASP A 278 35.90 -24.10 13.10
C ASP A 278 37.31 -24.72 13.20
N PRO A 279 38.01 -25.01 12.08
CA PRO A 279 39.32 -25.67 12.07
C PRO A 279 40.40 -24.90 12.85
N MET A 280 40.21 -23.60 13.10
CA MET A 280 41.10 -22.79 13.95
C MET A 280 40.98 -23.11 15.45
N GLU A 281 39.83 -23.61 15.91
CA GLU A 281 39.60 -23.97 17.31
C GLU A 281 40.27 -25.31 17.66
N ALA A 282 40.29 -26.26 16.72
CA ALA A 282 41.01 -27.53 16.85
C ALA A 282 42.52 -27.32 16.94
N VAL A 283 43.08 -26.38 16.16
CA VAL A 283 44.51 -26.04 16.19
C VAL A 283 44.88 -25.33 17.49
N ARG A 284 44.03 -24.44 18.01
CA ARG A 284 44.24 -23.81 19.32
C ARG A 284 44.24 -24.80 20.48
N ARG A 285 43.32 -25.78 20.48
CA ARG A 285 43.28 -26.84 21.50
C ARG A 285 44.52 -27.75 21.44
N ALA A 286 45.05 -28.03 20.25
CA ALA A 286 46.31 -28.79 20.11
C ALA A 286 47.51 -28.02 20.68
N ILE A 287 47.60 -26.71 20.43
CA ILE A 287 48.67 -25.84 20.95
C ILE A 287 48.59 -25.69 22.48
N GLU A 288 47.39 -25.56 23.05
CA GLU A 288 47.21 -25.48 24.52
C GLU A 288 47.46 -26.82 25.25
N GLN A 289 47.27 -27.96 24.57
CA GLN A 289 47.57 -29.28 25.13
C GLN A 289 49.08 -29.58 25.15
N ASP A 290 49.83 -29.11 24.14
CA ASP A 290 51.30 -29.21 24.14
C ASP A 290 51.95 -28.28 25.19
N ALA A 291 51.41 -27.08 25.40
CA ALA A 291 51.91 -26.13 26.40
C ALA A 291 51.70 -26.58 27.87
N LYS A 292 50.87 -27.61 28.13
CA LYS A 292 50.64 -28.17 29.48
C LYS A 292 51.43 -29.44 29.77
N LYS A 293 52.26 -29.93 28.84
CA LYS A 293 53.04 -31.17 29.04
C LYS A 293 54.56 -31.02 29.11
N LYS A 294 55.16 -29.84 28.84
CA LYS A 294 56.55 -29.50 29.20
C LYS A 294 56.90 -28.07 28.82
#